data_AF-A0A1D1XV36-F1
#
_entry.id   AF-A0A1D1XV36-F1
#
_cell.length_a   1.000
_cell.length_b   1.000
_cell.length_c   1.000
_cell.angle_alpha   90.00
_cell.angle_beta   90.00
_cell.angle_gamma   90.00
#
_symmetry.space_group_name_H-M   'P 1'
#
loop_
_entity.id
_entity.type
_entity.pdbx_description
1 polymer ?
#
loop_
_entity_poly.entity_id
_entity_poly.type
_entity_poly.pdbx_seq_one_letter_code
_entity_poly.pdbx_strand_id
1 'polypeptide(L)'
;MASSAFPGASAPASDLLRRSCSEMTGGGFPLRSLGRARLGAAGLWMGRRRREVGVAVVAKIRKWKKHDYPWPAPGEIDPNVKGGSVSYLSHFKPLKDKPRPVTLPFEKPLTDLEKKIADVRKMADETGLDFSDQILSLEEKYQQALKDLYTHLTPIQRLSIARHPNRPTFLDHVLNITDKWVELHGDRAGYDDPAIVTGIGTIEGRNYMFMGHQKGRNTKENIERNFGMPTPHGYRKALRMMRYADHHGFPIITFID
;
A
#
# COMPACT_ATOMS: atom_id res chain seq x y z
N MET A 1 -40.42 -4.41 -53.60
CA MET A 1 -40.63 -5.79 -53.11
C MET A 1 -39.77 -5.94 -51.86
N ALA A 2 -40.38 -5.66 -50.71
CA ALA A 2 -40.77 -6.63 -49.68
C ALA A 2 -39.59 -6.90 -48.72
N SER A 3 -39.48 -6.22 -47.58
CA SER A 3 -40.28 -6.26 -46.35
C SER A 3 -39.96 -7.46 -45.45
N SER A 4 -39.31 -7.19 -44.31
CA SER A 4 -39.60 -7.70 -42.96
C SER A 4 -38.38 -7.46 -42.06
N ALA A 5 -38.45 -7.25 -40.76
CA ALA A 5 -39.36 -6.57 -39.84
C ALA A 5 -38.63 -6.62 -38.48
N PHE A 6 -38.44 -5.46 -37.82
CA PHE A 6 -37.93 -5.37 -36.44
C PHE A 6 -38.93 -5.99 -35.45
N PRO A 7 -38.43 -6.58 -34.35
CA PRO A 7 -38.56 -5.93 -33.03
C PRO A 7 -37.30 -6.16 -32.17
N GLY A 8 -37.01 -5.46 -31.08
CA GLY A 8 -37.72 -4.44 -30.33
C GLY A 8 -36.76 -3.85 -29.30
N ALA A 9 -37.01 -2.60 -28.94
CA ALA A 9 -36.30 -1.88 -27.90
C ALA A 9 -36.69 -2.38 -26.50
N SER A 10 -35.75 -2.42 -25.56
CA SER A 10 -36.06 -2.26 -24.13
C SER A 10 -34.83 -1.78 -23.37
N ALA A 11 -34.90 -0.52 -22.95
CA ALA A 11 -34.04 0.10 -21.96
C ALA A 11 -34.16 -0.60 -20.59
N PRO A 12 -33.15 -0.50 -19.71
CA PRO A 12 -33.13 -1.19 -18.43
C PRO A 12 -34.16 -0.61 -17.46
N ALA A 13 -35.02 -1.48 -16.92
CA ALA A 13 -35.94 -1.16 -15.84
C ALA A 13 -35.20 -1.07 -14.50
N SER A 14 -34.53 0.06 -14.26
CA SER A 14 -34.18 0.53 -12.93
C SER A 14 -35.13 1.65 -12.55
N ASP A 15 -36.22 1.32 -11.85
CA ASP A 15 -36.94 2.24 -10.96
C ASP A 15 -38.15 1.54 -10.34
N LEU A 16 -37.95 0.93 -9.16
CA LEU A 16 -38.96 0.88 -8.10
C LEU A 16 -38.25 0.76 -6.74
N LEU A 17 -37.43 1.76 -6.42
CA LEU A 17 -37.12 2.10 -5.03
C LEU A 17 -37.30 3.61 -4.83
N ARG A 18 -38.55 4.03 -4.60
CA ARG A 18 -38.80 5.26 -3.82
C ARG A 18 -40.19 5.32 -3.23
N ARG A 19 -40.29 5.12 -1.91
CA ARG A 19 -40.72 6.11 -0.88
C ARG A 19 -40.91 5.37 0.46
N SER A 20 -40.19 5.74 1.55
CA SER A 20 -40.42 6.91 2.44
C SER A 20 -41.70 6.72 3.26
N CYS A 21 -41.83 6.92 4.57
CA CYS A 21 -41.06 7.43 5.73
C CYS A 21 -41.70 6.70 6.96
N SER A 22 -41.36 6.82 8.25
CA SER A 22 -40.73 7.86 9.06
C SER A 22 -40.17 7.26 10.35
N GLU A 23 -39.22 7.98 10.95
CA GLU A 23 -39.08 8.26 12.39
C GLU A 23 -39.63 7.23 13.41
N MET A 24 -38.73 6.74 14.27
CA MET A 24 -38.97 6.94 15.70
C MET A 24 -37.66 6.97 16.49
N THR A 25 -37.43 8.15 17.05
CA THR A 25 -36.42 8.52 18.02
C THR A 25 -36.62 7.80 19.36
N GLY A 26 -35.50 7.61 20.06
CA GLY A 26 -35.39 7.84 21.51
C GLY A 26 -36.35 7.10 22.44
N GLY A 27 -35.83 6.07 23.11
CA GLY A 27 -36.49 5.51 24.29
C GLY A 27 -35.56 4.57 25.04
N GLY A 28 -34.78 5.12 25.96
CA GLY A 28 -33.99 4.31 26.90
C GLY A 28 -34.90 3.42 27.73
N PHE A 29 -34.61 2.12 27.74
CA PHE A 29 -35.24 1.18 28.66
C PHE A 29 -34.43 1.12 29.97
N PRO A 30 -35.02 1.47 31.12
CA PRO A 30 -34.32 1.40 32.39
C PRO A 30 -34.36 -0.01 32.96
N LEU A 31 -33.29 -0.33 33.70
CA LEU A 31 -33.17 -1.48 34.58
C LEU A 31 -34.37 -1.61 35.53
N ARG A 32 -34.92 -2.82 35.65
CA ARG A 32 -35.50 -3.28 36.92
C ARG A 32 -34.96 -4.65 37.30
N SER A 33 -34.35 -4.63 38.47
CA SER A 33 -33.87 -5.74 39.26
C SER A 33 -35.01 -6.41 40.05
N LEU A 34 -34.78 -7.69 40.35
CA LEU A 34 -35.23 -8.44 41.52
C LEU A 34 -36.73 -8.73 41.70
N GLY A 35 -37.05 -10.04 41.67
CA GLY A 35 -38.25 -10.62 42.24
C GLY A 35 -38.12 -12.14 42.38
N ARG A 36 -37.76 -12.58 43.59
CA ARG A 36 -37.65 -13.99 44.02
C ARG A 36 -39.05 -14.62 44.18
N ALA A 37 -39.13 -15.90 43.80
CA ALA A 37 -39.84 -17.02 44.43
C ALA A 37 -41.36 -16.97 44.68
N ARG A 38 -42.04 -18.05 44.24
CA ARG A 38 -43.14 -18.69 44.97
C ARG A 38 -42.93 -20.20 45.05
N LEU A 39 -42.86 -20.71 46.28
CA LEU A 39 -43.27 -22.07 46.70
C LEU A 39 -44.77 -22.22 46.36
N GLY A 40 -45.39 -23.34 46.03
CA GLY A 40 -45.08 -24.77 46.06
C GLY A 40 -46.45 -25.46 46.19
N ALA A 41 -46.68 -26.59 45.50
CA ALA A 41 -47.78 -27.50 45.82
C ALA A 41 -47.48 -28.91 45.29
N ALA A 42 -47.83 -29.88 46.10
CA ALA A 42 -47.37 -31.26 46.09
C ALA A 42 -48.06 -32.15 45.05
N GLY A 43 -47.32 -33.17 44.60
CA GLY A 43 -47.82 -34.33 43.88
C GLY A 43 -46.75 -35.43 43.91
N LEU A 44 -46.95 -36.41 44.79
CA LEU A 44 -46.18 -37.65 44.89
C LEU A 44 -46.16 -38.37 43.53
N TRP A 45 -45.02 -38.95 43.13
CA TRP A 45 -44.88 -40.37 42.75
C TRP A 45 -43.39 -40.70 42.48
N MET A 46 -43.04 -41.94 42.81
CA MET A 46 -41.71 -42.55 42.87
C MET A 46 -40.87 -42.50 41.58
N GLY A 47 -39.54 -42.45 41.75
CA GLY A 47 -38.61 -43.10 40.84
C GLY A 47 -37.43 -42.26 40.34
N ARG A 48 -36.22 -42.78 40.57
CA ARG A 48 -34.89 -42.34 40.05
C ARG A 48 -34.34 -41.01 40.57
N ARG A 49 -33.39 -41.11 41.51
CA ARG A 49 -32.31 -40.12 41.69
C ARG A 49 -31.45 -40.08 40.42
N ARG A 50 -31.85 -39.27 39.45
CA ARG A 50 -30.96 -38.82 38.38
C ARG A 50 -30.19 -37.63 38.95
N ARG A 51 -28.89 -37.79 39.20
CA ARG A 51 -27.99 -36.64 39.45
C ARG A 51 -27.96 -35.84 38.16
N GLU A 52 -28.75 -34.77 38.07
CA GLU A 52 -28.56 -33.76 37.04
C GLU A 52 -27.30 -32.97 37.40
N VAL A 53 -26.21 -33.28 36.71
CA VAL A 53 -25.03 -32.41 36.68
C VAL A 53 -25.38 -31.27 35.73
N GLY A 54 -25.93 -30.19 36.28
CA GLY A 54 -26.11 -28.95 35.52
C GLY A 54 -24.74 -28.35 35.20
N VAL A 55 -24.32 -28.45 33.94
CA VAL A 55 -23.15 -27.71 33.44
C VAL A 55 -23.62 -26.32 33.07
N ALA A 56 -23.26 -25.32 33.88
CA ALA A 56 -23.45 -23.92 33.53
C ALA A 56 -22.30 -23.47 32.62
N VAL A 57 -22.60 -23.25 31.33
CA VAL A 57 -21.65 -22.59 30.41
C VAL A 57 -21.76 -21.08 30.62
N VAL A 58 -20.78 -20.50 31.31
CA VAL A 58 -20.63 -19.04 31.41
C VAL A 58 -19.83 -18.56 30.21
N ALA A 59 -20.51 -18.06 29.20
CA ALA A 59 -19.86 -17.32 28.11
C ALA A 59 -19.55 -15.90 28.60
N LYS A 60 -18.29 -15.63 28.97
CA LYS A 60 -17.81 -14.25 29.12
C LYS A 60 -17.69 -13.63 27.74
N ILE A 61 -18.63 -12.76 27.39
CA ILE A 61 -18.45 -11.82 26.28
C ILE A 61 -17.28 -10.91 26.67
N ARG A 62 -16.10 -11.19 26.11
CA ARG A 62 -15.01 -10.21 26.15
C ARG A 62 -15.50 -9.03 25.32
N LYS A 63 -15.73 -7.88 25.96
CA LYS A 63 -15.91 -6.61 25.25
C LYS A 63 -14.77 -6.51 24.24
N TRP A 64 -15.09 -6.60 22.96
CA TRP A 64 -14.16 -6.19 21.93
C TRP A 64 -13.85 -4.73 22.20
N LYS A 65 -12.56 -4.41 22.34
CA LYS A 65 -12.15 -3.03 22.11
C LYS A 65 -12.58 -2.72 20.68
N LYS A 66 -13.33 -1.64 20.47
CA LYS A 66 -13.47 -1.08 19.12
C LYS A 66 -12.05 -1.04 18.54
N HIS A 67 -11.90 -1.55 17.32
CA HIS A 67 -10.64 -1.45 16.62
C HIS A 67 -10.41 0.05 16.42
N ASP A 68 -9.65 0.65 17.32
CA ASP A 68 -9.21 2.03 17.18
C ASP A 68 -8.29 2.00 15.95
N TYR A 69 -8.84 2.48 14.83
CA TYR A 69 -8.03 2.70 13.64
C TYR A 69 -6.86 3.59 14.08
N PRO A 70 -5.61 3.27 13.68
CA PRO A 70 -4.42 3.99 14.16
C PRO A 70 -4.31 5.42 13.60
N TRP A 71 -5.38 5.93 13.00
CA TRP A 71 -5.46 7.23 12.36
C TRP A 71 -6.39 8.12 13.20
N PRO A 72 -5.96 9.32 13.60
CA PRO A 72 -6.81 10.25 14.32
C PRO A 72 -8.04 10.60 13.47
N ALA A 73 -9.19 10.80 14.11
CA ALA A 73 -10.38 11.27 13.42
C ALA A 73 -10.10 12.65 12.78
N PRO A 74 -10.71 12.99 11.63
CA PRO A 74 -10.54 14.31 11.02
C PRO A 74 -10.87 15.42 12.02
N GLY A 75 -9.85 16.10 12.56
CA GLY A 75 -9.97 17.13 13.60
C GLY A 75 -9.20 16.89 14.90
N GLU A 76 -8.71 15.67 15.16
CA GLU A 76 -7.94 15.30 16.37
C GLU A 76 -6.42 15.34 16.15
N ILE A 77 -5.91 16.33 15.42
CA ILE A 77 -4.48 16.40 15.09
C ILE A 77 -3.80 17.46 15.97
N ASP A 78 -2.99 17.00 16.92
CA ASP A 78 -2.22 17.88 17.80
C ASP A 78 -1.27 18.78 16.98
N PRO A 79 -1.34 20.11 17.11
CA PRO A 79 -0.53 21.03 16.31
C PRO A 79 0.95 21.05 16.71
N ASN A 80 1.34 20.38 17.79
CA ASN A 80 2.69 20.48 18.39
C ASN A 80 3.50 19.17 18.36
N VAL A 81 3.30 18.33 17.33
CA VAL A 81 4.14 17.13 17.09
C VAL A 81 5.46 17.55 16.42
N LYS A 82 6.61 17.12 16.96
CA LYS A 82 7.91 17.28 16.30
C LYS A 82 7.88 16.59 14.92
N GLY A 83 7.85 17.40 13.85
CA GLY A 83 7.66 16.95 12.46
C GLY A 83 6.41 17.51 11.79
N GLY A 84 5.57 18.26 12.51
CA GLY A 84 4.31 18.81 12.03
C GLY A 84 3.17 17.78 12.08
N SER A 85 1.96 18.29 12.30
CA SER A 85 0.67 17.58 12.25
C SER A 85 0.45 16.80 10.94
N VAL A 86 1.21 17.14 9.91
CA VAL A 86 1.10 16.63 8.54
C VAL A 86 2.19 15.61 8.19
N SER A 87 3.12 15.27 9.11
CA SER A 87 4.15 14.24 8.86
C SER A 87 3.58 12.85 8.60
N TYR A 88 2.36 12.58 9.09
CA TYR A 88 1.63 11.33 8.83
C TYR A 88 0.74 11.41 7.57
N LEU A 89 0.49 12.62 7.07
CA LEU A 89 -0.30 12.94 5.87
C LEU A 89 0.60 13.28 4.67
N SER A 90 1.92 13.31 4.82
CA SER A 90 2.81 13.21 3.68
C SER A 90 2.45 11.91 2.98
N HIS A 91 1.82 12.03 1.81
CA HIS A 91 1.50 10.94 0.87
C HIS A 91 2.68 9.96 0.70
N PHE A 92 3.90 10.46 0.95
CA PHE A 92 5.16 9.75 0.85
C PHE A 92 5.90 9.92 2.17
N LYS A 93 6.02 8.85 2.97
CA LYS A 93 7.01 8.85 4.04
C LYS A 93 8.38 8.89 3.36
N PRO A 94 9.20 9.95 3.55
CA PRO A 94 10.56 9.94 3.01
C PRO A 94 11.26 8.67 3.49
N LEU A 95 12.09 8.09 2.63
CA LEU A 95 12.87 6.90 2.98
C LEU A 95 13.58 7.14 4.30
N LYS A 96 13.43 6.20 5.23
CA LYS A 96 14.06 6.29 6.56
C LYS A 96 15.57 6.46 6.43
N ASP A 97 16.16 5.76 5.47
CA ASP A 97 17.58 5.81 5.15
C ASP A 97 17.78 6.47 3.78
N LYS A 98 18.69 7.45 3.71
CA LYS A 98 19.11 8.02 2.43
C LYS A 98 19.92 6.99 1.65
N PRO A 99 19.63 6.75 0.36
CA PRO A 99 20.41 5.84 -0.47
C PRO A 99 21.86 6.33 -0.57
N ARG A 100 22.81 5.40 -0.60
CA ARG A 100 24.23 5.76 -0.78
C ARG A 100 24.42 6.25 -2.22
N PRO A 101 25.14 7.37 -2.44
CA PRO A 101 25.47 7.78 -3.79
C PRO A 101 26.34 6.71 -4.43
N VAL A 102 25.91 6.19 -5.59
CA VAL A 102 26.66 5.21 -6.38
C VAL A 102 26.86 5.80 -7.76
N THR A 103 28.11 5.91 -8.17
CA THR A 103 28.48 6.40 -9.50
C THR A 103 28.75 5.20 -10.41
N LEU A 104 28.15 5.19 -11.59
CA LEU A 104 28.41 4.14 -12.57
C LEU A 104 29.75 4.37 -13.28
N PRO A 105 30.44 3.31 -13.74
CA PRO A 105 31.78 3.46 -14.35
C PRO A 105 31.81 4.38 -15.57
N PHE A 106 30.73 4.42 -16.35
CA PHE A 106 30.63 5.25 -17.55
C PHE A 106 30.25 6.70 -17.26
N GLU A 107 29.81 7.02 -16.04
CA GLU A 107 29.45 8.38 -15.62
C GLU A 107 30.64 9.19 -15.10
N LYS A 108 31.82 8.56 -14.98
CA LYS A 108 33.08 9.24 -14.62
C LYS A 108 33.30 10.59 -15.32
N PRO A 109 33.18 10.73 -16.66
CA PRO A 109 33.35 12.03 -17.31
C PRO A 109 32.37 13.11 -16.81
N LEU A 110 31.14 12.74 -16.45
CA LEU A 110 30.18 13.67 -15.86
C LEU A 110 30.62 14.08 -14.45
N THR A 111 31.06 13.14 -13.63
CA THR A 111 31.56 13.45 -12.28
C THR A 111 32.80 14.33 -12.29
N ASP A 112 33.65 14.21 -13.32
CA ASP A 112 34.83 15.07 -13.44
C ASP A 112 34.44 16.50 -13.85
N LEU A 113 33.38 16.68 -14.64
CA LEU A 113 32.80 17.99 -14.91
C LEU A 113 32.13 18.59 -13.67
N GLU A 114 31.38 17.80 -12.89
CA GLU A 114 30.79 18.25 -11.63
C GLU A 114 31.84 18.73 -10.63
N LYS A 115 32.94 17.98 -10.48
CA LYS A 115 34.06 18.38 -9.64
C LYS A 115 34.67 19.71 -10.10
N LYS A 116 34.89 19.88 -11.40
CA LYS A 116 35.40 21.15 -11.95
C LYS A 116 34.46 22.32 -11.66
N ILE A 117 33.16 22.13 -11.84
CA ILE A 117 32.16 23.15 -11.51
C ILE A 117 32.22 23.49 -10.01
N ALA A 118 32.32 22.48 -9.15
CA ALA A 118 32.44 22.68 -7.70
C ALA A 118 33.74 23.41 -7.32
N ASP A 119 34.86 23.10 -7.95
CA ASP A 119 36.15 23.74 -7.69
C ASP A 119 36.17 25.19 -8.16
N VAL A 120 35.60 25.49 -9.33
CA VAL A 120 35.46 26.87 -9.83
C VAL A 120 34.54 27.69 -8.92
N ARG A 121 33.44 27.11 -8.43
CA ARG A 121 32.57 27.78 -7.45
C ARG A 121 33.31 28.10 -6.15
N LYS A 122 34.09 27.15 -5.62
CA LYS A 122 34.92 27.40 -4.42
C LYS A 122 35.96 28.51 -4.66
N MET A 123 36.61 28.52 -5.82
CA MET A 123 37.57 29.56 -6.17
C MET A 123 36.90 30.95 -6.26
N ALA A 124 35.68 31.03 -6.79
CA ALA A 124 34.90 32.26 -6.80
C ALA A 124 34.63 32.78 -5.38
N ASP A 125 34.24 31.90 -4.47
CA ASP A 125 33.97 32.23 -3.08
C ASP A 125 35.25 32.70 -2.33
N GLU A 126 36.40 32.07 -2.62
CA GLU A 126 37.69 32.38 -1.96
C GLU A 126 38.35 33.67 -2.46
N THR A 127 38.34 33.91 -3.78
CA THR A 127 38.99 35.08 -4.38
C THR A 127 38.08 36.30 -4.53
N GLY A 128 36.76 36.12 -4.40
CA GLY A 128 35.76 37.17 -4.63
C GLY A 128 35.70 37.64 -6.09
N LEU A 129 36.30 36.88 -7.02
CA LEU A 129 36.28 37.14 -8.45
C LEU A 129 35.03 36.53 -9.09
N ASP A 130 34.49 37.22 -10.09
CA ASP A 130 33.32 36.74 -10.81
C ASP A 130 33.73 35.70 -11.87
N PHE A 131 33.32 34.45 -11.64
CA PHE A 131 33.46 33.33 -12.58
C PHE A 131 32.11 32.87 -13.14
N SER A 132 31.05 33.67 -13.04
CA SER A 132 29.70 33.32 -13.48
C SER A 132 29.64 32.80 -14.93
N ASP A 133 30.26 33.51 -15.88
CA ASP A 133 30.31 33.09 -17.29
C ASP A 133 30.99 31.73 -17.49
N GLN A 134 32.07 31.47 -16.74
CA GLN A 134 32.79 30.19 -16.82
C GLN A 134 31.95 29.06 -16.24
N ILE A 135 31.27 29.29 -15.11
CA ILE A 135 30.36 28.34 -14.48
C ILE A 135 29.23 28.00 -15.44
N LEU A 136 28.58 29.00 -16.05
CA LEU A 136 27.52 28.80 -17.04
C LEU A 136 28.01 27.95 -18.22
N SER A 137 29.19 28.27 -18.77
CA SER A 137 29.76 27.50 -19.89
C SER A 137 30.06 26.04 -19.51
N LEU A 138 30.46 25.77 -18.27
CA LEU A 138 30.71 24.41 -17.78
C LEU A 138 29.41 23.65 -17.50
N GLU A 139 28.39 24.33 -16.99
CA GLU A 139 27.05 23.78 -16.78
C GLU A 139 26.41 23.39 -18.11
N GLU A 140 26.49 24.25 -19.13
CA GLU A 140 26.00 23.93 -20.47
C GLU A 140 26.70 22.70 -21.05
N LYS A 141 28.04 22.62 -20.93
CA LYS A 141 28.81 21.44 -21.35
C LYS A 141 28.41 20.19 -20.59
N TYR A 142 28.17 20.31 -19.29
CA TYR A 142 27.68 19.19 -18.46
C TYR A 142 26.31 18.70 -18.95
N GLN A 143 25.37 19.61 -19.21
CA GLN A 143 24.03 19.24 -19.69
C GLN A 143 24.06 18.59 -21.07
N GLN A 144 24.90 19.11 -21.98
CA GLN A 144 25.12 18.51 -23.30
C GLN A 144 25.70 17.09 -23.17
N ALA A 145 26.79 16.94 -22.40
CA ALA A 145 27.42 15.65 -22.17
C ALA A 145 26.48 14.63 -21.50
N LEU A 146 25.63 15.07 -20.58
CA LEU A 146 24.61 14.24 -19.93
C LEU A 146 23.62 13.73 -20.98
N LYS A 147 23.07 14.63 -21.79
CA LYS A 147 22.11 14.26 -22.84
C LYS A 147 22.73 13.29 -23.85
N ASP A 148 23.94 13.56 -24.31
CA ASP A 148 24.63 12.72 -25.28
C ASP A 148 24.94 11.32 -24.72
N LEU A 149 25.35 11.24 -23.46
CA LEU A 149 25.65 9.97 -22.79
C LEU A 149 24.41 9.09 -22.66
N TYR A 150 23.30 9.67 -22.20
CA TYR A 150 22.07 8.91 -21.93
C TYR A 150 21.25 8.60 -23.20
N THR A 151 21.44 9.38 -24.28
CA THR A 151 20.84 9.06 -25.59
C THR A 151 21.58 7.92 -26.30
N HIS A 152 22.91 7.84 -26.14
CA HIS A 152 23.75 6.85 -26.81
C HIS A 152 24.27 5.73 -25.89
N LEU A 153 23.39 5.16 -25.06
CA LEU A 153 23.75 4.07 -24.15
C LEU A 153 23.99 2.75 -24.90
N THR A 154 25.18 2.19 -24.68
CA THR A 154 25.54 0.83 -25.10
C THR A 154 24.73 -0.22 -24.31
N PRO A 155 24.54 -1.45 -24.85
CA PRO A 155 23.78 -2.49 -24.17
C PRO A 155 24.28 -2.83 -22.76
N ILE A 156 25.60 -2.85 -22.57
CA ILE A 156 26.20 -3.14 -21.25
C ILE A 156 25.95 -2.01 -20.25
N GLN A 157 25.96 -0.76 -20.69
CA GLN A 157 25.65 0.40 -19.83
C GLN A 157 24.17 0.39 -19.41
N ARG A 158 23.25 0.03 -20.33
CA ARG A 158 21.82 -0.14 -19.97
C ARG A 158 21.62 -1.23 -18.92
N LEU A 159 22.36 -2.34 -19.02
CA LEU A 159 22.35 -3.39 -18.01
C LEU A 159 22.84 -2.88 -16.65
N SER A 160 23.91 -2.06 -16.63
CA SER A 160 24.40 -1.42 -15.41
C SER A 160 23.35 -0.52 -14.76
N ILE A 161 22.58 0.24 -15.55
CA ILE A 161 21.47 1.08 -15.08
C ILE A 161 20.33 0.21 -14.53
N ALA A 162 19.94 -0.86 -15.25
CA ALA A 162 18.89 -1.77 -14.79
C ALA A 162 19.23 -2.45 -13.45
N ARG A 163 20.53 -2.68 -13.19
CA ARG A 163 21.06 -3.25 -11.94
C ARG A 163 21.49 -2.19 -10.92
N HIS A 164 21.16 -0.93 -11.14
CA HIS A 164 21.58 0.15 -10.25
C HIS A 164 21.07 -0.11 -8.81
N PRO A 165 21.91 0.03 -7.79
CA PRO A 165 21.53 -0.31 -6.40
C PRO A 165 20.41 0.58 -5.86
N ASN A 166 20.32 1.83 -6.33
CA ASN A 166 19.24 2.75 -5.95
C ASN A 166 18.10 2.79 -6.97
N ARG A 167 17.99 1.79 -7.86
CA ARG A 167 16.83 1.70 -8.76
C ARG A 167 15.56 1.61 -7.91
N PRO A 168 14.50 2.40 -8.23
CA PRO A 168 13.23 2.30 -7.53
C PRO A 168 12.67 0.87 -7.58
N THR A 169 12.21 0.39 -6.44
CA THR A 169 11.63 -0.95 -6.27
C THR A 169 10.12 -0.91 -6.51
N PHE A 170 9.48 -2.08 -6.56
CA PHE A 170 8.03 -2.20 -6.73
C PHE A 170 7.22 -1.32 -5.74
N LEU A 171 7.54 -1.39 -4.44
CA LEU A 171 6.85 -0.59 -3.43
C LEU A 171 7.02 0.92 -3.65
N ASP A 172 8.14 1.37 -4.21
CA ASP A 172 8.34 2.79 -4.50
C ASP A 172 7.39 3.27 -5.59
N HIS A 173 7.19 2.48 -6.63
CA HIS A 173 6.23 2.80 -7.69
C HIS A 173 4.81 2.77 -7.16
N VAL A 174 4.42 1.72 -6.44
CA VAL A 174 3.06 1.57 -5.92
C VAL A 174 2.70 2.69 -4.94
N LEU A 175 3.59 2.99 -3.99
CA LEU A 175 3.36 4.06 -3.02
C LEU A 175 3.32 5.44 -3.69
N ASN A 176 4.01 5.63 -4.83
CA ASN A 176 3.99 6.89 -5.57
C ASN A 176 2.76 7.04 -6.49
N ILE A 177 2.17 5.94 -6.96
CA ILE A 177 1.08 5.95 -7.94
C ILE A 177 -0.30 5.85 -7.26
N THR A 178 -0.38 5.28 -6.05
CA THR A 178 -1.66 4.96 -5.40
C THR A 178 -1.99 5.88 -4.23
N ASP A 179 -3.26 6.25 -4.10
CA ASP A 179 -3.77 7.10 -2.99
C ASP A 179 -3.90 6.30 -1.68
N LYS A 180 -4.31 5.04 -1.83
CA LYS A 180 -4.55 4.09 -0.74
C LYS A 180 -3.93 2.77 -1.13
N TRP A 181 -3.09 2.22 -0.25
CA TRP A 181 -2.41 0.95 -0.45
C TRP A 181 -2.74 -0.02 0.67
N VAL A 182 -3.14 -1.24 0.30
CA VAL A 182 -3.34 -2.35 1.24
C VAL A 182 -2.54 -3.56 0.76
N GLU A 183 -1.44 -3.86 1.45
CA GLU A 183 -0.64 -5.05 1.19
C GLU A 183 -1.38 -6.32 1.62
N LEU A 184 -1.34 -7.34 0.77
CA LEU A 184 -1.96 -8.63 0.98
C LEU A 184 -0.90 -9.73 1.02
N HIS A 185 -1.03 -10.61 2.00
CA HIS A 185 0.01 -11.58 2.37
C HIS A 185 -0.43 -13.04 2.24
N GLY A 186 0.56 -13.93 2.23
CA GLY A 186 0.45 -15.39 2.36
C GLY A 186 0.11 -16.08 1.05
N ASP A 187 0.28 -17.40 0.98
CA ASP A 187 -0.17 -18.28 -0.12
C ASP A 187 -1.41 -19.14 0.26
N ARG A 188 -1.85 -19.09 1.53
CA ARG A 188 -2.85 -19.96 2.20
C ARG A 188 -2.41 -21.42 2.40
N ALA A 189 -1.16 -21.75 2.09
CA ALA A 189 -0.53 -23.05 2.38
C ALA A 189 0.52 -22.97 3.50
N GLY A 190 0.66 -21.81 4.14
CA GLY A 190 1.46 -21.63 5.37
C GLY A 190 2.71 -20.77 5.20
N TYR A 191 2.97 -20.21 4.01
CA TYR A 191 4.14 -19.36 3.79
C TYR A 191 3.75 -18.07 3.08
N ASP A 192 4.35 -16.96 3.50
CA ASP A 192 4.30 -15.68 2.78
C ASP A 192 5.67 -15.40 2.21
N ASP A 193 5.78 -15.37 0.89
CA ASP A 193 7.05 -15.09 0.24
C ASP A 193 7.30 -13.57 0.24
N PRO A 194 8.36 -13.10 0.92
CA PRO A 194 8.68 -11.69 0.99
C PRO A 194 9.19 -11.14 -0.36
N ALA A 195 9.69 -11.97 -1.27
CA ALA A 195 10.17 -11.54 -2.59
C ALA A 195 9.02 -11.07 -3.51
N ILE A 196 7.79 -11.57 -3.32
CA ILE A 196 6.61 -11.14 -4.06
C ILE A 196 5.70 -10.34 -3.14
N VAL A 197 5.55 -9.06 -3.44
CA VAL A 197 4.59 -8.20 -2.77
C VAL A 197 3.35 -8.09 -3.65
N THR A 198 2.19 -8.20 -3.01
CA THR A 198 0.88 -8.08 -3.67
C THR A 198 -0.02 -7.20 -2.82
N GLY A 199 -0.96 -6.49 -3.44
CA GLY A 199 -1.89 -5.67 -2.70
C GLY A 199 -2.88 -4.94 -3.60
N ILE A 200 -3.83 -4.26 -2.97
CA ILE A 200 -4.83 -3.46 -3.67
C ILE A 200 -4.46 -2.00 -3.49
N GLY A 201 -4.45 -1.27 -4.60
CA GLY A 201 -4.23 0.16 -4.62
C GLY A 201 -5.38 0.89 -5.33
N THR A 202 -5.65 2.12 -4.91
CA THR A 202 -6.61 2.99 -5.58
C THR A 202 -5.86 4.04 -6.42
N ILE A 203 -6.23 4.18 -7.70
CA ILE A 203 -5.79 5.24 -8.60
C ILE A 203 -7.04 5.95 -9.11
N GLU A 204 -7.15 7.27 -8.91
CA GLU A 204 -8.25 8.09 -9.42
C GLU A 204 -9.65 7.52 -9.08
N GLY A 205 -9.78 6.94 -7.87
CA GLY A 205 -11.03 6.33 -7.39
C GLY A 205 -11.33 4.93 -7.94
N ARG A 206 -10.47 4.35 -8.79
CA ARG A 206 -10.57 2.95 -9.26
C ARG A 206 -9.59 2.05 -8.52
N ASN A 207 -10.02 0.82 -8.20
CA ASN A 207 -9.20 -0.16 -7.48
C ASN A 207 -8.47 -1.07 -8.47
N TYR A 208 -7.19 -1.29 -8.20
CA TYR A 208 -6.30 -2.12 -8.99
C TYR A 208 -5.60 -3.15 -8.10
N MET A 209 -5.41 -4.35 -8.62
CA MET A 209 -4.57 -5.36 -7.99
C MET A 209 -3.14 -5.19 -8.48
N PHE A 210 -2.22 -4.87 -7.57
CA PHE A 210 -0.80 -4.77 -7.85
C PHE A 210 -0.06 -6.00 -7.36
N MET A 211 0.92 -6.42 -8.14
CA MET A 211 1.86 -7.46 -7.72
C MET A 211 3.22 -7.25 -8.39
N GLY A 212 4.30 -7.59 -7.70
CA GLY A 212 5.62 -7.45 -8.27
C GLY A 212 6.72 -8.00 -7.40
N HIS A 213 7.91 -8.02 -7.98
CA HIS A 213 9.14 -8.40 -7.29
C HIS A 213 9.58 -7.26 -6.38
N GLN A 214 9.85 -7.57 -5.12
CA GLN A 214 10.37 -6.60 -4.16
C GLN A 214 11.81 -6.94 -3.82
N LYS A 215 12.73 -6.15 -4.35
CA LYS A 215 14.13 -6.15 -3.91
C LYS A 215 14.31 -5.29 -2.66
N GLY A 216 15.26 -5.63 -1.80
CA GLY A 216 15.62 -4.82 -0.64
C GLY A 216 16.55 -3.67 -1.03
N ARG A 217 16.51 -2.55 -0.30
CA ARG A 217 17.49 -1.47 -0.48
C ARG A 217 18.75 -1.72 0.32
N ASN A 218 18.56 -2.13 1.57
CA ASN A 218 19.64 -2.43 2.49
C ASN A 218 20.09 -3.89 2.35
N THR A 219 21.31 -4.22 2.79
CA THR A 219 21.80 -5.61 2.80
C THR A 219 20.89 -6.52 3.62
N LYS A 220 20.37 -6.03 4.76
CA LYS A 220 19.42 -6.77 5.61
C LYS A 220 18.12 -7.06 4.87
N GLU A 221 17.52 -6.04 4.28
CA GLU A 221 16.28 -6.18 3.50
C GLU A 221 16.48 -7.08 2.27
N ASN A 222 17.64 -7.01 1.62
CA ASN A 222 17.94 -7.88 0.48
C ASN A 222 17.97 -9.35 0.89
N ILE A 223 18.55 -9.67 2.05
CA ILE A 223 18.54 -11.03 2.58
C ILE A 223 17.10 -11.45 2.94
N GLU A 224 16.35 -10.59 3.62
CA GLU A 224 14.97 -10.87 4.01
C GLU A 224 14.05 -11.10 2.81
N ARG A 225 14.23 -10.33 1.73
CA ARG A 225 13.43 -10.39 0.50
C ARG A 225 14.01 -11.35 -0.54
N ASN A 226 15.01 -12.16 -0.17
CA ASN A 226 15.71 -13.09 -1.05
C ASN A 226 16.18 -12.44 -2.38
N PHE A 227 16.69 -11.21 -2.32
CA PHE A 227 17.12 -10.41 -3.48
C PHE A 227 16.03 -10.18 -4.54
N GLY A 228 14.75 -10.31 -4.18
CA GLY A 228 13.63 -10.27 -5.11
C GLY A 228 13.44 -11.57 -5.90
N MET A 229 14.12 -12.65 -5.52
CA MET A 229 14.02 -13.97 -6.16
C MET A 229 12.90 -14.78 -5.50
N PRO A 230 11.77 -15.02 -6.19
CA PRO A 230 10.62 -15.68 -5.60
C PRO A 230 10.82 -17.20 -5.49
N THR A 231 10.33 -17.75 -4.39
CA THR A 231 10.13 -19.18 -4.18
C THR A 231 8.82 -19.63 -4.86
N PRO A 232 8.54 -20.95 -4.96
CA PRO A 232 7.27 -21.45 -5.47
C PRO A 232 6.04 -20.90 -4.72
N HIS A 233 6.19 -20.53 -3.44
CA HIS A 233 5.12 -19.94 -2.63
C HIS A 233 4.74 -18.53 -3.12
N GLY A 234 5.72 -17.73 -3.56
CA GLY A 234 5.48 -16.41 -4.14
C GLY A 234 4.62 -16.47 -5.40
N TYR A 235 4.88 -17.44 -6.28
CA TYR A 235 4.05 -17.66 -7.47
C TYR A 235 2.63 -18.13 -7.12
N ARG A 236 2.45 -18.99 -6.12
CA ARG A 236 1.11 -19.38 -5.64
C ARG A 236 0.35 -18.20 -5.04
N LYS A 237 1.04 -17.33 -4.27
CA LYS A 237 0.49 -16.07 -3.76
C LYS A 237 0.02 -15.18 -4.91
N ALA A 238 0.87 -14.96 -5.91
CA ALA A 238 0.51 -14.16 -7.09
C ALA A 238 -0.70 -14.74 -7.83
N LEU A 239 -0.71 -16.04 -8.12
CA LEU A 239 -1.85 -16.72 -8.78
C LEU A 239 -3.14 -16.58 -7.98
N ARG A 240 -3.09 -16.68 -6.64
CA ARG A 240 -4.27 -16.46 -5.80
C ARG A 240 -4.79 -15.03 -5.95
N MET A 241 -3.90 -14.04 -5.96
CA MET A 241 -4.31 -12.64 -6.12
C MET A 241 -4.88 -12.35 -7.49
N MET A 242 -4.37 -12.99 -8.55
CA MET A 242 -4.95 -12.90 -9.89
C MET A 242 -6.39 -13.45 -9.92
N ARG A 243 -6.64 -14.60 -9.29
CA ARG A 243 -8.00 -15.16 -9.16
C ARG A 243 -8.91 -14.27 -8.31
N TYR A 244 -8.38 -13.64 -7.27
CA TYR A 244 -9.12 -12.70 -6.45
C TYR A 244 -9.50 -11.43 -7.22
N ALA A 245 -8.56 -10.91 -8.03
CA ALA A 245 -8.80 -9.78 -8.90
C ALA A 245 -9.87 -10.09 -9.96
N ASP A 246 -9.80 -11.26 -10.59
CA ASP A 246 -10.80 -11.74 -11.56
C ASP A 246 -12.20 -11.81 -10.94
N HIS A 247 -12.32 -12.41 -9.74
CA HIS A 247 -13.59 -12.51 -9.02
C HIS A 247 -14.23 -11.14 -8.71
N HIS A 248 -13.42 -10.13 -8.41
CA HIS A 248 -13.89 -8.78 -8.06
C HIS A 248 -13.88 -7.77 -9.21
N GLY A 249 -13.42 -8.19 -10.40
CA GLY A 249 -13.28 -7.31 -11.57
C GLY A 249 -12.19 -6.25 -11.42
N PHE A 250 -11.15 -6.50 -10.62
CA PHE A 250 -10.02 -5.58 -10.49
C PHE A 250 -9.04 -5.76 -11.66
N PRO A 251 -8.62 -4.68 -12.36
CA PRO A 251 -7.52 -4.76 -13.30
C PRO A 251 -6.22 -5.12 -12.58
N ILE A 252 -5.36 -5.91 -13.23
CA ILE A 252 -4.12 -6.42 -12.66
C ILE A 252 -2.94 -5.64 -13.26
N ILE A 253 -2.05 -5.15 -12.39
CA ILE A 253 -0.80 -4.49 -12.77
C ILE A 253 0.37 -5.28 -12.18
N THR A 254 1.26 -5.74 -13.05
CA THR A 254 2.44 -6.54 -12.68
C THR A 254 3.72 -5.75 -12.90
N PHE A 255 4.60 -5.75 -11.89
CA PHE A 255 5.93 -5.16 -11.98
C PHE A 255 6.99 -6.28 -12.01
N ILE A 256 7.76 -6.31 -13.09
CA ILE A 256 8.86 -7.25 -13.28
C ILE A 256 10.16 -6.48 -13.09
N ASP A 257 10.95 -6.90 -12.10
CA ASP A 257 12.26 -6.33 -11.77
C ASP A 257 13.29 -7.44 -11.57
#